data_AF-B7FV43-F1
#
_entry.id   AF-B7FV43-F1
#
_cell.length_a   1.000
_cell.length_b   1.000
_cell.length_c   1.000
_cell.angle_alpha   90.00
_cell.angle_beta   90.00
_cell.angle_gamma   90.00
#
_symmetry.space_group_name_H-M   'P 1'
#
loop_
_entity.id
_entity.type
_entity.pdbx_description
1 polymer ?
#
loop_
_entity_poly.entity_id
_entity_poly.type
_entity_poly.pdbx_seq_one_letter_code
_entity_poly.pdbx_strand_id
1 'polypeptide(L)'
;MDKFSKSQKDEYATAFAILALYDGGADVSTEQIGALLEATGNTEVEAFYPIIFANFLNSPEKIGELIALPAAGGGGGGGSAGGADNAEAAEVVKEEEKEEEVEMDLGGGMDMFGGDDGDGGGDY
;
A
#
# COMPACT_ATOMS: atom_id res chain seq x y z
N MET A 1 8.75 25.71 13.83
CA MET A 1 7.57 24.92 13.40
C MET A 1 6.25 25.48 13.95
N ASP A 2 6.15 26.77 14.29
CA ASP A 2 5.04 27.27 15.13
C ASP A 2 3.73 27.52 14.38
N LYS A 3 3.72 27.28 13.06
CA LYS A 3 2.55 27.40 12.20
C LYS A 3 1.75 26.10 12.04
N PHE A 4 2.25 24.99 12.58
CA PHE A 4 1.60 23.68 12.48
C PHE A 4 0.88 23.33 13.78
N SER A 5 -0.29 22.68 13.66
CA SER A 5 -0.97 22.06 14.80
C SER A 5 -0.09 20.94 15.39
N LYS A 6 -0.40 20.48 16.61
CA LYS A 6 0.31 19.35 17.21
C LYS A 6 0.23 18.11 16.31
N SER A 7 -0.97 17.76 15.87
CA SER A 7 -1.23 16.64 14.96
C SER A 7 -0.40 16.72 13.68
N GLN A 8 -0.31 17.90 13.05
CA GLN A 8 0.53 18.08 11.86
C GLN A 8 2.02 17.88 12.15
N LYS A 9 2.50 18.32 13.31
CA LYS A 9 3.89 18.08 13.71
C LYS A 9 4.14 16.60 13.92
N ASP A 10 3.21 15.89 14.54
CA ASP A 10 3.31 14.46 14.81
C ASP A 10 3.31 13.64 13.50
N GLU A 11 2.44 14.01 12.56
CA GLU A 11 2.39 13.45 11.21
C GLU A 11 3.70 13.66 10.46
N TYR A 12 4.20 14.91 10.43
CA TYR A 12 5.44 15.22 9.72
C TYR A 12 6.66 14.57 10.38
N ALA A 13 6.75 14.56 11.70
CA ALA A 13 7.84 13.88 12.40
C ALA A 13 7.87 12.39 12.06
N THR A 14 6.70 11.74 12.06
CA THR A 14 6.55 10.32 11.68
C THR A 14 6.93 10.10 10.20
N ALA A 15 6.42 10.93 9.29
CA ALA A 15 6.71 10.82 7.86
C ALA A 15 8.19 11.03 7.55
N PHE A 16 8.85 12.03 8.15
CA PHE A 16 10.29 12.24 7.98
C PHE A 16 11.11 11.11 8.58
N ALA A 17 10.66 10.52 9.70
CA ALA A 17 11.34 9.36 10.26
C ALA A 17 11.33 8.17 9.30
N ILE A 18 10.20 7.93 8.64
CA ILE A 18 10.04 6.86 7.65
C ILE A 18 10.91 7.10 6.43
N LEU A 19 10.94 8.32 5.90
CA LEU A 19 11.82 8.68 4.79
C LEU A 19 13.31 8.48 5.15
N ALA A 20 13.71 8.86 6.36
CA ALA A 20 15.08 8.65 6.82
C ALA A 20 15.44 7.16 6.96
N LEU A 21 14.52 6.33 7.47
CA LEU A 21 14.71 4.88 7.56
C LEU A 21 14.79 4.25 6.15
N TYR A 22 13.90 4.66 5.25
CA TYR A 22 13.88 4.22 3.87
C TYR A 22 15.19 4.56 3.14
N ASP A 23 15.64 5.81 3.20
CA ASP A 23 16.92 6.26 2.61
C ASP A 23 18.11 5.52 3.24
N GLY A 24 18.02 5.21 4.53
CA GLY A 24 19.01 4.43 5.27
C GLY A 24 18.99 2.93 4.99
N GLY A 25 18.03 2.42 4.21
CA GLY A 25 17.83 0.99 3.97
C GLY A 25 17.45 0.19 5.22
N ALA A 26 16.90 0.86 6.23
CA ALA A 26 16.43 0.25 7.47
C ALA A 26 14.96 -0.14 7.39
N ASP A 27 14.56 -1.12 8.19
CA ASP A 27 13.17 -1.57 8.25
C ASP A 27 12.25 -0.47 8.79
N VAL A 28 11.11 -0.26 8.12
CA VAL A 28 10.08 0.68 8.55
C VAL A 28 9.09 -0.06 9.46
N SER A 29 9.45 -0.17 10.74
CA SER A 29 8.60 -0.74 11.80
C SER A 29 8.24 0.32 12.84
N THR A 30 7.20 0.06 13.64
CA THR A 30 6.80 0.96 14.76
C THR A 30 7.98 1.21 15.71
N GLU A 31 8.78 0.18 15.99
CA GLU A 31 9.94 0.25 16.88
C GLU A 31 11.06 1.11 16.29
N GLN A 32 11.37 0.94 15.00
CA GLN A 32 12.42 1.70 14.32
C GLN A 32 12.03 3.18 14.17
N ILE A 33 10.76 3.44 13.83
CA ILE A 33 10.21 4.80 13.79
C ILE A 33 10.29 5.44 15.18
N GLY A 34 9.84 4.72 16.22
CA GLY A 34 9.91 5.20 17.60
C GLY A 34 11.34 5.51 18.05
N ALA A 35 12.29 4.62 17.76
CA ALA A 35 13.70 4.82 18.08
C ALA A 35 14.29 6.07 17.39
N LEU A 36 13.92 6.32 16.13
CA LEU A 36 14.39 7.49 15.40
C LEU A 36 13.73 8.79 15.89
N LEU A 37 12.45 8.74 16.26
CA LEU A 37 11.75 9.86 16.89
C LEU A 37 12.39 10.22 18.24
N GLU A 38 12.73 9.24 19.07
CA GLU A 38 13.46 9.46 20.32
C GLU A 38 14.85 10.06 20.07
N ALA A 39 15.62 9.50 19.13
CA ALA A 39 16.97 9.97 18.79
C ALA A 39 16.99 11.41 18.28
N THR A 40 15.90 11.86 17.66
CA THR A 40 15.73 13.23 17.14
C THR A 40 15.03 14.19 18.09
N GLY A 41 14.65 13.72 19.30
CA GLY A 41 13.99 14.53 20.33
C GLY A 41 12.49 14.75 20.10
N ASN A 42 11.86 13.97 19.22
CA ASN A 42 10.43 14.00 18.92
C ASN A 42 9.63 13.05 19.83
N THR A 43 9.87 13.09 21.14
CA THR A 43 9.27 12.16 22.13
C THR A 43 7.81 12.45 22.45
N GLU A 44 7.25 13.57 21.96
CA GLU A 44 5.86 13.97 22.19
C GLU A 44 4.88 13.46 21.13
N VAL A 45 5.40 12.80 20.09
CA VAL A 45 4.60 12.23 18.99
C VAL A 45 3.68 11.15 19.54
N GLU A 46 2.40 11.26 19.21
CA GLU A 46 1.41 10.30 19.65
C GLU A 46 1.61 8.95 18.96
N ALA A 47 1.70 7.85 19.74
CA ALA A 47 2.03 6.52 19.22
C ALA A 47 1.08 6.00 18.13
N PHE A 48 -0.13 6.56 18.05
CA PHE A 48 -1.08 6.36 16.96
C PHE A 48 -0.44 6.54 15.58
N TYR A 49 0.40 7.57 15.41
CA TYR A 49 1.01 7.89 14.12
C TYR A 49 2.05 6.85 13.67
N PRO A 50 3.11 6.54 14.44
CA PRO A 50 4.05 5.47 14.08
C PRO A 50 3.37 4.14 13.76
N ILE A 51 2.36 3.75 14.55
CA ILE A 51 1.65 2.47 14.37
C ILE A 51 0.93 2.43 13.03
N ILE A 52 0.12 3.44 12.71
CA ILE A 52 -0.67 3.43 11.47
C ILE A 52 0.22 3.57 10.24
N PHE A 53 1.24 4.43 10.32
CA PHE A 53 2.17 4.57 9.21
C PHE A 53 2.97 3.29 8.97
N ALA A 54 3.48 2.62 10.00
CA ALA A 54 4.18 1.34 9.84
C ALA A 54 3.26 0.25 9.25
N ASN A 55 2.00 0.18 9.70
CA ASN A 55 1.03 -0.77 9.15
C ASN A 55 0.71 -0.49 7.67
N PHE A 56 0.67 0.79 7.28
CA PHE A 56 0.38 1.15 5.90
C PHE A 56 1.62 1.04 4.99
N LEU A 57 2.79 1.45 5.46
CA LEU A 57 4.05 1.52 4.72
C LEU A 57 4.97 0.35 5.10
N ASN A 58 4.41 -0.85 5.09
CA ASN A 58 5.10 -2.08 5.51
C ASN A 58 6.02 -2.68 4.44
N SER A 59 6.09 -2.08 3.25
CA SER A 59 7.01 -2.49 2.18
C SER A 59 7.76 -1.28 1.61
N PRO A 60 9.07 -1.44 1.27
CA PRO A 60 9.86 -0.38 0.67
C PRO A 60 9.37 0.02 -0.73
N GLU A 61 8.78 -0.91 -1.47
CA GLU A 61 8.18 -0.66 -2.79
C GLU A 61 7.06 0.37 -2.69
N LYS A 62 6.13 0.19 -1.74
CA LYS A 62 5.03 1.12 -1.49
C LYS A 62 5.49 2.51 -1.05
N ILE A 63 6.57 2.58 -0.28
CA ILE A 63 7.19 3.86 0.08
C ILE A 63 7.75 4.53 -1.18
N GLY A 64 8.45 3.77 -2.02
CA GLY A 64 9.00 4.24 -3.30
C GLY A 64 7.93 4.75 -4.26
N GLU A 65 6.81 4.03 -4.40
CA GLU A 65 5.67 4.43 -5.22
C GLU A 65 5.09 5.78 -4.79
N LEU A 66 4.88 5.99 -3.48
CA LEU A 66 4.35 7.25 -2.95
C LEU A 66 5.32 8.43 -3.13
N ILE A 67 6.64 8.17 -3.10
CA ILE A 67 7.66 9.18 -3.39
C ILE A 67 7.65 9.55 -4.87
N ALA A 68 7.54 8.54 -5.76
CA ALA A 68 7.57 8.74 -7.21
C ALA A 68 6.28 9.37 -7.75
N LEU A 69 5.15 9.06 -7.13
CA LEU A 69 3.82 9.52 -7.50
C LEU A 69 3.15 10.16 -6.26
N PRO A 70 3.59 11.35 -5.85
CA PRO A 70 2.92 12.05 -4.76
C PRO A 70 1.54 12.49 -5.27
N ALA A 71 0.51 11.65 -5.05
CA ALA A 71 -0.86 12.06 -5.27
C ALA A 71 -1.10 13.32 -4.43
N ALA A 72 -1.53 14.41 -5.07
CA ALA A 72 -1.89 15.66 -4.41
C ALA A 72 -3.10 15.41 -3.49
N GLY A 73 -2.83 14.89 -2.30
CA GLY A 73 -3.84 14.35 -1.41
C GLY A 73 -3.28 13.98 -0.03
N GLY A 74 -2.15 14.57 0.37
CA GLY A 74 -1.81 14.66 1.78
C GLY A 74 -2.77 15.66 2.43
N GLY A 75 -3.88 15.15 2.97
CA GLY A 75 -4.96 15.93 3.56
C GLY A 75 -4.53 16.78 4.75
N GLY A 76 -3.93 17.93 4.48
CA GLY A 76 -3.99 19.08 5.37
C GLY A 76 -5.40 19.64 5.31
N GLY A 77 -6.20 19.43 6.36
CA GLY A 77 -7.57 19.91 6.44
C GLY A 77 -7.69 21.39 6.07
N GLY A 78 -8.50 21.67 5.05
CA GLY A 78 -8.90 23.03 4.68
C GLY A 78 -9.09 23.24 3.17
N GLY A 79 -10.33 23.07 2.70
CA GLY A 79 -10.84 23.82 1.53
C GLY A 79 -10.62 23.20 0.14
N SER A 80 -11.73 22.69 -0.42
CA SER A 80 -12.17 22.73 -1.83
C SER A 80 -11.13 23.02 -2.92
N ALA A 81 -10.91 22.05 -3.81
CA ALA A 81 -11.42 22.07 -5.19
C ALA A 81 -10.57 21.19 -6.12
N GLY A 82 -11.25 20.42 -6.97
CA GLY A 82 -10.85 20.27 -8.37
C GLY A 82 -9.91 19.12 -8.69
N GLY A 83 -10.52 18.02 -9.14
CA GLY A 83 -10.09 17.21 -10.28
C GLY A 83 -8.59 16.98 -10.47
N ALA A 84 -8.17 15.75 -10.18
CA ALA A 84 -7.10 15.12 -10.93
C ALA A 84 -7.74 13.96 -11.71
N ASP A 85 -8.14 14.27 -12.94
CA ASP A 85 -8.32 13.30 -14.00
C ASP A 85 -6.96 12.59 -14.17
N ASN A 86 -6.89 11.31 -13.83
CA ASN A 86 -5.72 10.48 -14.12
C ASN A 86 -6.21 9.16 -14.69
N ALA A 87 -6.71 9.23 -15.93
CA ALA A 87 -7.25 8.10 -16.67
C ALA A 87 -6.17 7.07 -17.10
N GLU A 88 -4.89 7.41 -17.08
CA GLU A 88 -3.81 6.48 -17.50
C GLU A 88 -3.41 5.47 -16.43
N ALA A 89 -3.52 5.78 -15.13
CA ALA A 89 -3.18 4.83 -14.07
C ALA A 89 -4.26 3.75 -13.87
N ALA A 90 -5.50 4.03 -14.28
CA ALA A 90 -6.60 3.07 -14.24
C ALA A 90 -6.54 2.04 -15.38
N GLU A 91 -5.80 2.30 -16.46
CA GLU A 91 -5.68 1.39 -17.59
C GLU A 91 -4.65 0.28 -17.30
N VAL A 92 -3.53 0.61 -16.65
CA VAL A 92 -2.47 -0.36 -16.30
C VAL A 92 -2.92 -1.35 -15.21
N VAL A 93 -3.59 -0.88 -14.14
CA VAL A 93 -4.11 -1.76 -13.07
C VAL A 93 -5.19 -2.71 -13.60
N LYS A 94 -5.98 -2.26 -14.58
CA LYS A 94 -7.06 -3.05 -15.18
C LYS A 94 -6.56 -4.06 -16.21
N GLU A 95 -5.39 -3.83 -16.81
CA GLU A 95 -4.72 -4.84 -17.65
C GLU A 95 -4.05 -5.92 -16.81
N GLU A 96 -3.35 -5.59 -15.71
CA GLU A 96 -2.76 -6.59 -14.80
C GLU A 96 -3.81 -7.47 -14.10
N GLU A 97 -4.90 -6.89 -13.58
CA GLU A 97 -5.98 -7.65 -12.91
C GLU A 97 -6.69 -8.61 -13.88
N LYS A 98 -6.73 -8.26 -15.18
CA LYS A 98 -7.33 -9.10 -16.22
C LYS A 98 -6.40 -10.22 -16.70
N GLU A 99 -5.08 -10.01 -16.68
CA GLU A 99 -4.12 -11.09 -16.99
C GLU A 99 -4.09 -12.15 -15.88
N GLU A 100 -4.14 -11.76 -14.59
CA GLU A 100 -4.22 -12.72 -13.48
C GLU A 100 -5.54 -13.52 -13.47
N GLU A 101 -6.70 -12.90 -13.75
CA GLU A 101 -7.98 -13.64 -13.83
C GLU A 101 -8.00 -14.66 -15.00
N VAL A 102 -7.41 -14.32 -16.15
CA VAL A 102 -7.39 -15.21 -17.32
C VAL A 102 -6.44 -16.40 -17.12
N GLU A 103 -5.32 -16.21 -16.41
CA GLU A 103 -4.39 -17.31 -16.12
C GLU A 103 -4.96 -18.29 -15.08
N MET A 104 -5.79 -17.80 -14.14
CA MET A 104 -6.50 -18.66 -13.18
C MET A 104 -7.69 -19.44 -13.78
N ASP A 105 -8.40 -18.90 -14.79
CA ASP A 105 -9.55 -19.56 -15.43
C ASP A 105 -9.14 -20.63 -16.46
N LEU A 106 -8.00 -20.47 -17.14
CA LEU A 106 -7.52 -21.47 -18.11
C LEU A 106 -6.74 -22.65 -17.48
N GLY A 107 -6.30 -22.53 -16.23
CA GLY A 107 -5.55 -23.59 -15.52
C GLY A 107 -6.40 -24.60 -14.74
N GLY A 108 -7.68 -24.30 -14.48
CA GLY A 108 -8.53 -25.09 -13.56
C GLY A 108 -9.65 -25.92 -14.19
N GLY A 109 -9.85 -25.83 -15.52
CA GLY A 109 -11.11 -26.22 -16.15
C GLY A 109 -11.17 -27.56 -16.89
N MET A 110 -10.15 -28.44 -16.83
CA MET A 110 -10.17 -29.71 -17.58
C MET A 110 -10.57 -30.95 -16.77
N ASP A 111 -10.92 -30.83 -15.48
CA ASP A 111 -11.31 -31.97 -14.62
C ASP A 111 -12.65 -31.78 -13.87
N MET A 112 -13.53 -30.88 -14.34
CA MET A 112 -14.89 -30.67 -13.77
C MET A 112 -16.04 -30.95 -14.74
N PHE A 113 -15.79 -31.69 -15.82
CA PHE A 113 -16.83 -32.31 -16.65
C PHE A 113 -16.67 -33.84 -16.69
N GLY A 114 -16.45 -34.42 -15.52
CA GLY A 114 -16.64 -35.85 -15.27
C GLY A 114 -18.13 -36.16 -15.14
N GLY A 115 -18.82 -36.18 -16.28
CA GLY A 115 -20.26 -36.42 -16.33
C GLY A 115 -20.69 -36.86 -17.72
N ASP A 116 -20.80 -38.17 -17.88
CA ASP A 116 -21.62 -38.86 -18.87
C ASP A 116 -21.07 -38.94 -20.31
N ASP A 117 -20.27 -39.99 -20.56
CA ASP A 117 -20.26 -40.72 -21.83
C ASP A 117 -19.77 -42.15 -21.55
N GLY A 118 -20.70 -42.98 -21.08
CA GLY A 118 -20.46 -44.38 -20.74
C GLY A 118 -21.52 -45.30 -21.36
N ASP A 119 -21.65 -45.31 -22.69
CA ASP A 119 -22.32 -46.38 -23.43
C ASP A 119 -21.25 -47.25 -24.14
N GLY A 120 -21.16 -48.52 -23.74
CA GLY A 120 -20.22 -49.47 -24.33
C GLY A 120 -20.11 -50.75 -23.51
N GLY A 121 -20.93 -51.74 -23.86
CA GLY A 121 -21.11 -53.01 -23.15
C GLY A 121 -19.88 -53.91 -23.03
N GLY A 122 -20.05 -54.94 -22.20
CA GLY A 122 -19.08 -56.01 -21.98
C GLY A 122 -19.60 -57.00 -20.94
N ASP A 123 -20.32 -58.00 -21.44
CA ASP A 123 -20.66 -59.30 -20.85
C ASP A 123 -19.67 -59.77 -19.78
N TYR A 124 -20.10 -59.97 -18.51
CA TYR A 124 -19.77 -61.06 -17.57
C TYR A 124 -20.79 -61.08 -16.43
#